data_AF-A0A1E5KVA8-F1
#
_entry.id   AF-A0A1E5KVA8-F1
#
_cell.length_a   1.000
_cell.length_b   1.000
_cell.length_c   1.000
_cell.angle_alpha   90.00
_cell.angle_beta   90.00
_cell.angle_gamma   90.00
#
_symmetry.space_group_name_H-M   'P 1'
#
loop_
_entity.id
_entity.type
_entity.pdbx_description
1 polymer ?
#
loop_
_entity_poly.entity_id
_entity_poly.type
_entity_poly.pdbx_seq_one_letter_code
_entity_poly.pdbx_strand_id
1 'polypeptide(L)'
;MKGIKSNSGVAQSVASAIATSLGSINQRGTILTDNQTTVAGNASAQQAITQLTTFNTSLVQAVAQASNNIRSVASEFEGLDQKIAQTVQQLPR
;
A
#
# COMPACT_ATOMS: atom_id res chain seq x y z
N MET A 1 29.04 -1.49 -17.89
CA MET A 1 27.57 -1.54 -17.87
C MET A 1 27.07 -0.73 -16.68
N LYS A 2 26.31 0.35 -16.89
CA LYS A 2 25.52 0.93 -15.78
C LYS A 2 24.35 -0.03 -15.56
N GLY A 3 24.52 -0.98 -14.64
CA GLY A 3 23.46 -1.91 -14.28
C GLY A 3 22.21 -1.15 -13.83
N ILE A 4 21.04 -1.71 -14.12
CA ILE A 4 19.79 -1.25 -13.52
C ILE A 4 19.94 -1.46 -12.01
N LYS A 5 20.41 -0.44 -11.29
CA LYS A 5 20.49 -0.52 -9.83
C LYS A 5 19.10 -0.28 -9.26
N SER A 6 18.46 -1.35 -8.81
CA SER A 6 17.28 -1.22 -7.97
C SER A 6 17.65 -0.40 -6.73
N ASN A 7 16.95 0.70 -6.47
CA ASN A 7 17.12 1.48 -5.24
C ASN A 7 16.12 0.96 -4.21
N SER A 8 16.40 -0.22 -3.68
CA SER A 8 15.60 -0.91 -2.68
C SER A 8 15.35 -0.07 -1.43
N GLY A 9 16.33 0.74 -1.02
CA GLY A 9 16.19 1.69 0.09
C GLY A 9 15.09 2.71 -0.18
N VAL A 10 15.01 3.27 -1.39
CA VAL A 10 13.92 4.17 -1.80
C VAL A 10 12.59 3.42 -1.85
N ALA A 11 12.55 2.21 -2.42
CA ALA A 11 11.32 1.42 -2.50
C ALA A 11 10.77 1.04 -1.11
N GLN A 12 11.64 0.63 -0.17
CA GLN A 12 11.28 0.38 1.22
C GLN A 12 10.80 1.65 1.91
N SER A 13 11.50 2.78 1.72
CA SER A 13 11.09 4.04 2.33
C SER A 13 9.71 4.48 1.86
N VAL A 14 9.44 4.38 0.55
CA VAL A 14 8.13 4.70 -0.03
C VAL A 14 7.06 3.74 0.50
N ALA A 15 7.31 2.43 0.50
CA ALA A 15 6.36 1.45 1.00
C ALA A 15 6.03 1.66 2.49
N SER A 16 7.03 1.97 3.33
CA SER A 16 6.85 2.27 4.74
C SER A 16 6.07 3.58 4.98
N ALA A 17 6.34 4.62 4.18
CA ALA A 17 5.59 5.88 4.25
C ALA A 17 4.12 5.69 3.86
N ILE A 18 3.86 4.88 2.83
CA ILE A 18 2.51 4.49 2.43
C ILE A 18 1.81 3.71 3.55
N ALA A 19 2.46 2.70 4.13
CA ALA A 19 1.90 1.89 5.21
C ALA A 19 1.53 2.75 6.44
N THR A 20 2.39 3.70 6.81
CA THR A 20 2.14 4.64 7.91
C THR A 20 0.95 5.55 7.64
N SER A 21 0.86 6.07 6.41
CA SER A 21 -0.26 6.93 5.98
C SER A 21 -1.59 6.16 5.97
N LEU A 22 -1.57 4.90 5.52
CA LEU A 22 -2.74 4.01 5.58
C LEU A 22 -3.17 3.72 7.01
N GLY A 23 -2.23 3.52 7.94
CA GLY A 23 -2.54 3.36 9.36
C GLY A 23 -3.32 4.54 9.92
N SER A 24 -2.99 5.76 9.50
CA SER A 24 -3.70 6.98 9.92
C SER A 24 -5.12 7.07 9.33
N ILE A 25 -5.29 6.65 8.07
CA ILE A 25 -6.61 6.60 7.39
C ILE A 25 -7.52 5.53 8.01
N ASN A 26 -6.92 4.44 8.51
CA ASN A 26 -7.65 3.32 9.09
C ASN A 26 -7.98 3.53 10.58
N GLN A 27 -7.33 4.49 11.26
CA GLN A 27 -7.69 4.93 12.60
C GLN A 27 -8.97 5.77 12.57
N ARG A 28 -10.09 5.12 12.29
CA ARG A 28 -11.42 5.70 12.47
C ARG A 28 -11.94 5.25 13.83
N GLY A 29 -12.40 6.20 14.64
CA GLY A 29 -13.18 5.88 15.83
C GLY A 29 -14.48 5.16 15.44
N THR A 30 -15.26 4.73 16.44
CA THR A 30 -16.57 4.11 16.20
C THR A 30 -17.46 5.06 15.40
N ILE A 31 -17.88 4.60 14.22
CA ILE A 31 -18.82 5.33 13.37
C ILE A 31 -20.22 5.01 13.87
N LEU A 32 -20.98 6.05 14.20
CA LEU A 32 -22.35 5.94 14.69
C LEU A 32 -23.34 6.43 13.65
N THR A 33 -24.53 5.85 13.65
CA THR A 33 -25.68 6.31 12.88
C THR A 33 -26.84 6.63 13.82
N ASP A 34 -27.59 7.68 13.52
CA ASP A 34 -28.86 7.93 14.20
C ASP A 34 -29.93 7.03 13.59
N ASN A 35 -30.49 6.11 14.37
CA ASN A 35 -31.53 5.17 13.93
C ASN A 35 -32.94 5.56 14.42
N GLN A 36 -33.09 6.72 15.08
CA GLN A 36 -34.34 7.17 15.70
C GLN A 36 -35.05 8.24 14.85
N THR A 37 -34.30 9.04 14.09
CA THR A 37 -34.87 10.12 13.28
C THR A 37 -35.41 9.63 11.93
N THR A 38 -36.62 10.04 11.57
CA THR A 38 -37.29 9.67 10.30
C THR A 38 -37.25 10.77 9.24
N VAL A 39 -36.56 11.88 9.51
CA VAL A 39 -36.32 12.95 8.53
C VAL A 39 -35.56 12.36 7.34
N ALA A 40 -36.01 12.63 6.12
CA ALA A 40 -35.49 12.03 4.89
C ALA A 40 -33.94 12.09 4.76
N GLY A 41 -33.33 13.19 5.22
CA GLY A 41 -31.86 13.35 5.19
C GLY A 41 -31.10 12.33 6.05
N ASN A 42 -31.72 11.73 7.06
CA ASN A 42 -31.06 10.74 7.92
C ASN A 42 -30.75 9.44 7.15
N ALA A 43 -31.70 8.94 6.36
CA ALA A 43 -31.47 7.76 5.52
C ALA A 43 -30.35 8.02 4.50
N SER A 44 -30.32 9.20 3.89
CA SER A 44 -29.25 9.60 2.97
C SER A 44 -27.88 9.66 3.68
N ALA A 45 -27.82 10.19 4.90
CA ALA A 45 -26.60 10.24 5.68
C ALA A 45 -26.08 8.83 6.05
N GLN A 46 -26.96 7.92 6.49
CA GLN A 46 -26.63 6.53 6.78
C GLN A 46 -26.08 5.80 5.54
N GLN A 47 -26.71 6.01 4.39
CA GLN A 47 -26.26 5.43 3.14
C GLN A 47 -24.87 5.97 2.73
N ALA A 48 -24.65 7.27 2.86
CA ALA A 48 -23.36 7.90 2.59
C ALA A 48 -22.26 7.39 3.55
N ILE A 49 -22.57 7.23 4.83
CA ILE A 49 -21.66 6.64 5.84
C ILE A 49 -21.24 5.22 5.42
N THR A 50 -22.21 4.40 5.00
CA THR A 50 -21.95 3.04 4.54
C THR A 50 -21.04 3.04 3.31
N GLN A 51 -21.37 3.86 2.29
CA GLN A 51 -20.56 3.96 1.07
C GLN A 51 -19.13 4.41 1.35
N LEU A 52 -18.95 5.43 2.19
CA LEU A 52 -17.63 5.94 2.57
C LEU A 52 -16.81 4.92 3.34
N THR A 53 -17.45 4.12 4.20
CA THR A 53 -16.76 3.10 4.99
C THR A 53 -16.31 1.92 4.12
N THR A 54 -17.16 1.49 3.19
CA THR A 54 -16.80 0.49 2.17
C THR A 54 -15.67 1.01 1.28
N PHE A 55 -15.80 2.23 0.76
CA PHE A 55 -14.76 2.84 -0.08
C PHE A 55 -13.42 2.94 0.65
N ASN A 56 -13.41 3.40 1.90
CA ASN A 56 -12.19 3.50 2.69
C ASN A 56 -11.51 2.14 2.85
N THR A 57 -12.30 1.08 3.08
CA THR A 57 -11.79 -0.28 3.21
C THR A 57 -11.13 -0.75 1.91
N SER A 58 -11.79 -0.55 0.77
CA SER A 58 -11.24 -0.89 -0.54
C SER A 58 -9.99 -0.08 -0.88
N LEU A 59 -9.97 1.21 -0.56
CA LEU A 59 -8.82 2.09 -0.77
C LEU A 59 -7.60 1.61 0.04
N VAL A 60 -7.80 1.35 1.33
CA VAL A 60 -6.72 0.86 2.21
C VAL A 60 -6.15 -0.46 1.70
N GLN A 61 -7.02 -1.40 1.30
CA GLN A 61 -6.58 -2.70 0.75
C GLN A 61 -5.80 -2.53 -0.55
N ALA A 62 -6.30 -1.74 -1.50
CA ALA A 62 -5.65 -1.55 -2.80
C ALA A 62 -4.27 -0.91 -2.66
N VAL A 63 -4.15 0.12 -1.82
CA VAL A 63 -2.88 0.83 -1.60
C VAL A 63 -1.90 -0.05 -0.81
N ALA A 64 -2.38 -0.83 0.16
CA ALA A 64 -1.54 -1.79 0.89
C ALA A 64 -0.97 -2.86 -0.06
N GLN A 65 -1.79 -3.37 -0.99
CA GLN A 65 -1.35 -4.32 -2.00
C GLN A 65 -0.31 -3.70 -2.93
N ALA A 66 -0.54 -2.48 -3.43
CA ALA A 66 0.41 -1.77 -4.29
C ALA A 66 1.76 -1.55 -3.57
N SER A 67 1.72 -1.15 -2.29
CA SER A 67 2.90 -0.99 -1.45
C SER A 67 3.68 -2.30 -1.27
N ASN A 68 2.99 -3.41 -1.06
CA ASN A 68 3.63 -4.73 -0.98
C ASN A 68 4.26 -5.15 -2.31
N ASN A 69 3.60 -4.88 -3.44
CA ASN A 69 4.13 -5.19 -4.77
C ASN A 69 5.43 -4.40 -5.04
N ILE A 70 5.46 -3.11 -4.70
CA ILE A 70 6.67 -2.27 -4.84
C ILE A 70 7.83 -2.87 -4.04
N ARG A 71 7.59 -3.30 -2.79
CA ARG A 71 8.60 -3.94 -1.95
C ARG A 71 9.09 -5.27 -2.54
N SER A 72 8.17 -6.11 -3.03
CA SER A 72 8.51 -7.42 -3.62
C SER A 72 9.39 -7.26 -4.85
N VAL A 73 8.95 -6.41 -5.79
CA VAL A 73 9.68 -6.15 -7.04
C VAL A 73 11.07 -5.61 -6.73
N ALA A 74 11.19 -4.66 -5.80
CA ALA A 74 12.50 -4.13 -5.41
C ALA A 74 13.45 -5.22 -4.89
N SER A 75 12.94 -6.13 -4.05
CA SER A 75 13.70 -7.28 -3.53
C SER A 75 14.08 -8.28 -4.60
N GLU A 76 13.19 -8.53 -5.59
CA GLU A 76 13.45 -9.43 -6.71
C GLU A 76 14.57 -8.89 -7.60
N PHE A 77 14.55 -7.58 -7.90
CA PHE A 77 15.63 -6.94 -8.65
C PHE A 77 16.97 -6.97 -7.91
N GLU A 78 16.98 -6.77 -6.58
CA GLU A 78 18.22 -6.92 -5.79
C GLU A 78 18.77 -8.35 -5.83
N GLY A 79 17.90 -9.35 -5.70
CA GLY A 79 18.30 -10.75 -5.79
C GLY A 79 18.88 -11.09 -7.18
N LEU A 80 18.29 -10.54 -8.25
CA LEU A 80 18.82 -10.68 -9.60
C LEU A 80 20.18 -10.00 -9.77
N ASP A 81 20.34 -8.77 -9.27
CA ASP A 81 21.61 -8.03 -9.31
C ASP A 81 22.73 -8.80 -8.61
N GLN A 82 22.45 -9.38 -7.43
CA GLN A 82 23.40 -10.22 -6.70
C GLN A 82 23.80 -11.47 -7.49
N LYS A 83 22.81 -12.14 -8.10
CA LYS A 83 23.06 -13.34 -8.91
C LYS A 83 23.94 -13.03 -10.13
N ILE A 84 23.67 -11.93 -10.83
CA ILE A 84 24.48 -11.48 -11.96
C ILE A 84 25.91 -11.16 -11.49
N ALA A 85 26.06 -10.44 -10.38
CA ALA A 85 27.39 -10.11 -9.85
C ALA A 85 28.21 -11.37 -9.52
N GLN A 86 27.59 -12.39 -8.92
CA GLN A 86 28.23 -13.68 -8.65
C GLN A 86 28.64 -14.41 -9.94
N THR A 87 27.76 -14.45 -10.94
CA THR A 87 28.07 -15.07 -12.24
C THR A 87 29.24 -14.38 -12.94
N VAL A 88 29.28 -13.04 -12.91
CA VAL A 88 30.38 -12.27 -13.52
C VAL A 88 31.72 -12.51 -12.80
N GLN A 89 31.72 -12.67 -11.48
CA GLN A 89 32.93 -12.96 -10.70
C GLN A 89 33.51 -14.36 -10.96
N GLN A 90 32.68 -15.31 -11.41
CA GLN A 90 33.08 -16.69 -11.67
C GLN A 90 33.55 -16.94 -13.11
N LEU A 91 33.47 -15.95 -14.00
CA LEU A 91 33.97 -16.08 -15.38
C LEU A 91 35.51 -16.11 -15.38
N PRO A 92 36.15 -17.10 -16.05
CA PRO A 92 37.59 -17.12 -16.23
C PRO A 92 38.05 -15.88 -17.03
N ARG A 93 39.21 -15.34 -16.65
CA ARG A 93 39.81 -14.16 -17.29
C ARG A 93 40.35 -14.45 -18.68
#